data_AF-A0A3P1ZA30-F1
#
_entry.id   AF-A0A3P1ZA30-F1
#
_cell.length_a   1.000
_cell.length_b   1.000
_cell.length_c   1.000
_cell.angle_alpha   90.00
_cell.angle_beta   90.00
_cell.angle_gamma   90.00
#
_symmetry.space_group_name_H-M   'P 1'
#
loop_
_entity.id
_entity.type
_entity.pdbx_description
1 polymer ?
#
loop_
_entity_poly.entity_id
_entity_poly.type
_entity_poly.pdbx_seq_one_letter_code
_entity_poly.pdbx_strand_id
1 'polypeptide(L)'
;MPKPYQKIYPPHEIQELLQWFTDRLDRLPPSLDMGKRGNIPDLRRTVKLYLEFVVLCHEKPAYSGQIHHLFRIREHLEAEGFQ
;
A
#
# COMPACT_ATOMS: atom_id res chain seq x y z
N MET A 1 -1.70 14.48 4.58
CA MET A 1 -0.24 14.60 4.82
C MET A 1 0.39 13.24 4.56
N PRO A 2 1.61 13.17 4.00
CA PRO A 2 2.24 11.90 3.69
C PRO A 2 2.55 11.14 4.98
N LYS A 3 2.26 9.84 4.99
CA LYS A 3 2.55 8.91 6.08
C LYS A 3 4.05 8.92 6.36
N PRO A 4 4.51 9.16 7.60
CA PRO A 4 5.92 9.01 7.91
C PRO A 4 6.33 7.53 7.89
N TYR A 5 7.59 7.29 7.52
CA TYR A 5 8.17 5.96 7.64
C TYR A 5 8.29 5.55 9.11
N GLN A 6 7.89 4.31 9.43
CA GLN A 6 8.03 3.72 10.76
C GLN A 6 8.64 2.34 10.65
N LYS A 7 9.51 1.97 11.60
CA LYS A 7 10.09 0.62 11.66
C LYS A 7 9.04 -0.45 11.96
N ILE A 8 8.05 -0.11 12.77
CA ILE A 8 6.89 -0.95 13.08
C ILE A 8 5.69 -0.03 13.06
N TYR A 9 4.68 -0.38 12.27
CA TYR A 9 3.43 0.36 12.23
C TYR A 9 2.46 -0.20 13.28
N PRO A 10 1.66 0.66 13.95
CA PRO A 10 0.63 0.20 14.87
C PRO A 10 -0.37 -0.76 14.19
N PRO A 11 -0.86 -1.80 14.90
CA PRO A 11 -1.78 -2.79 14.33
C PRO A 11 -3.05 -2.18 13.72
N HIS A 12 -3.60 -1.12 14.33
CA HIS A 12 -4.80 -0.46 13.82
C HIS A 12 -4.58 0.20 12.44
N GLU A 13 -3.39 0.78 12.21
CA GLU A 13 -3.05 1.38 10.91
C GLU A 13 -2.84 0.31 9.83
N ILE A 14 -2.26 -0.83 10.22
CA ILE A 14 -2.14 -2.00 9.34
C ILE A 14 -3.52 -2.49 8.95
N GLN A 15 -4.42 -2.67 9.91
CA GLN A 15 -5.78 -3.14 9.65
C GLN A 15 -6.54 -2.18 8.73
N GLU A 16 -6.46 -0.87 8.97
CA GLU A 16 -7.08 0.13 8.10
C GLU A 16 -6.53 0.05 6.66
N LEU A 17 -5.20 -0.07 6.51
CA LEU A 17 -4.55 -0.18 5.21
C LEU A 17 -4.98 -1.45 4.47
N LEU A 18 -5.00 -2.59 5.15
CA LEU A 18 -5.45 -3.86 4.58
C LEU A 18 -6.91 -3.79 4.13
N GLN A 19 -7.79 -3.22 4.97
CA GLN A 19 -9.21 -3.08 4.66
C GLN A 19 -9.42 -2.16 3.45
N TRP A 20 -8.75 -1.00 3.42
CA TRP A 20 -8.90 -0.01 2.35
C TRP A 20 -8.60 -0.62 0.97
N PHE A 21 -7.50 -1.38 0.86
CA PHE A 21 -7.13 -2.06 -0.38
C PHE A 21 -8.04 -3.23 -0.70
N THR A 22 -8.46 -4.01 0.31
CA THR A 22 -9.36 -5.17 0.10
C THR A 22 -10.70 -4.73 -0.49
N ASP A 23 -11.29 -3.65 0.03
CA ASP A 23 -12.58 -3.10 -0.45
C ASP A 23 -12.53 -2.51 -1.86
N ARG A 24 -11.33 -2.28 -2.38
CA ARG A 24 -11.08 -1.57 -3.64
C ARG A 24 -10.27 -2.39 -4.65
N LEU A 25 -9.87 -3.61 -4.29
CA LEU A 25 -8.91 -4.41 -5.04
C LEU A 25 -9.34 -4.63 -6.50
N ASP A 26 -10.64 -4.88 -6.71
CA ASP A 26 -11.22 -5.12 -8.02
C ASP A 26 -11.44 -3.84 -8.85
N ARG A 27 -11.38 -2.67 -8.20
CA ARG A 27 -11.54 -1.35 -8.82
C ARG A 27 -10.20 -0.64 -9.05
N LEU A 28 -9.10 -1.17 -8.52
CA LEU A 28 -7.76 -0.61 -8.74
C LEU A 28 -7.48 -0.48 -10.25
N PRO A 29 -6.81 0.62 -10.67
CA PRO A 29 -6.36 0.76 -12.05
C PRO A 29 -5.37 -0.36 -12.40
N PRO A 30 -5.23 -0.70 -13.69
CA PRO A 30 -4.31 -1.76 -14.12
C PRO A 30 -2.86 -1.44 -13.77
N SER A 31 -2.48 -0.16 -13.86
CA SER A 31 -1.16 0.36 -13.54
C SER A 31 -1.25 1.66 -12.74
N LEU A 32 -0.17 2.02 -12.05
CA LEU A 32 -0.04 3.29 -11.34
C LEU A 32 1.27 3.97 -11.74
N ASP A 33 1.21 5.19 -12.26
CA ASP A 33 2.40 6.01 -12.50
C ASP A 33 2.64 6.91 -11.30
N MET A 34 3.67 6.63 -10.49
CA MET A 34 4.01 7.45 -9.32
C MET A 34 5.00 8.57 -9.67
N GLY A 35 5.10 8.95 -10.94
CA GLY A 35 5.98 9.99 -11.47
C GLY A 35 7.45 9.65 -11.25
N LYS A 36 8.19 10.54 -10.57
CA LYS A 36 9.62 10.33 -10.28
C LYS A 36 9.92 9.09 -9.41
N ARG A 37 8.91 8.46 -8.81
CA ARG A 37 9.05 7.25 -7.99
C ARG A 37 8.93 5.96 -8.80
N GLY A 38 8.65 6.07 -10.10
CA GLY A 38 8.51 4.94 -11.02
C GLY A 38 7.07 4.56 -11.30
N ASN A 39 6.91 3.52 -12.12
CA ASN A 39 5.62 3.00 -12.55
C ASN A 39 5.42 1.58 -11.98
N ILE A 40 4.19 1.28 -11.57
CA ILE A 40 3.74 -0.05 -11.16
C ILE A 40 2.84 -0.58 -12.28
N PRO A 41 3.34 -1.45 -13.18
CA PRO A 41 2.61 -1.84 -14.38
C PRO A 41 1.46 -2.84 -14.12
N ASP A 42 1.53 -3.61 -13.04
CA ASP A 42 0.49 -4.54 -12.60
C ASP A 42 0.16 -4.26 -11.13
N LEU A 43 -0.62 -3.19 -10.93
CA LEU A 43 -0.92 -2.68 -9.59
C LEU A 43 -1.69 -3.70 -8.77
N ARG A 44 -2.72 -4.33 -9.35
CA ARG A 44 -3.57 -5.28 -8.63
C ARG A 44 -2.77 -6.48 -8.12
N ARG A 45 -1.91 -7.07 -8.96
CA ARG A 45 -1.06 -8.18 -8.53
C ARG A 45 -0.06 -7.74 -7.47
N THR A 46 0.55 -6.57 -7.65
CA THR A 46 1.52 -6.01 -6.70
C THR A 46 0.88 -5.80 -5.33
N VAL A 47 -0.29 -5.18 -5.28
CA VAL A 47 -1.06 -4.97 -4.04
C VAL A 47 -1.42 -6.31 -3.40
N LYS A 48 -1.94 -7.29 -4.16
CA LYS A 48 -2.25 -8.62 -3.60
C LYS A 48 -1.07 -9.26 -2.86
N LEU A 49 0.09 -9.30 -3.51
CA LEU A 49 1.31 -9.86 -2.91
C LEU A 49 1.73 -9.09 -1.65
N TYR A 50 1.58 -7.76 -1.68
CA TYR A 50 1.91 -6.93 -0.53
C TYR A 50 0.92 -7.16 0.62
N LEU A 51 -0.38 -7.30 0.37
CA LEU A 51 -1.37 -7.56 1.42
C LEU A 51 -1.09 -8.90 2.14
N GLU A 52 -0.84 -9.96 1.38
CA GLU A 52 -0.45 -11.28 1.92
C GLU A 52 0.80 -11.15 2.80
N PHE A 53 1.79 -10.40 2.31
CA PHE A 53 3.02 -10.17 3.03
C PHE A 53 2.82 -9.37 4.32
N VAL A 54 2.05 -8.29 4.28
CA VAL A 54 1.76 -7.47 5.48
C VAL A 54 1.07 -8.30 6.55
N VAL A 55 0.08 -9.13 6.19
CA VAL A 55 -0.58 -10.03 7.14
C VAL A 55 0.43 -10.94 7.85
N LEU A 56 1.36 -11.53 7.10
CA LEU A 56 2.35 -12.48 7.63
C LEU A 56 3.49 -11.84 8.44
N CYS A 57 3.82 -10.58 8.15
CA CYS A 57 5.12 -10.03 8.49
C CYS A 57 5.11 -8.61 9.06
N HIS A 58 3.95 -7.98 9.31
CA HIS A 58 3.87 -6.59 9.75
C HIS A 58 4.60 -6.26 11.06
N GLU A 59 4.79 -7.24 11.95
CA GLU A 59 5.49 -7.07 13.22
C GLU A 59 7.03 -7.05 13.08
N LYS A 60 7.54 -7.45 11.91
CA LYS A 60 8.98 -7.57 11.66
C LYS A 60 9.53 -6.29 11.00
N PRO A 61 10.49 -5.59 11.62
CA PRO A 61 11.02 -4.32 11.11
C PRO A 61 11.68 -4.39 9.72
N ALA A 62 12.10 -5.58 9.28
CA ALA A 62 12.70 -5.77 7.96
C ALA A 62 11.72 -5.50 6.80
N TYR A 63 10.42 -5.45 7.09
CA TYR A 63 9.34 -5.38 6.10
C TYR A 63 8.56 -4.07 6.13
N SER A 64 8.98 -3.13 6.97
CA SER A 64 8.43 -1.77 7.04
C SER A 64 8.49 -1.03 5.71
N GLY A 65 9.48 -1.31 4.86
CA GLY A 65 9.61 -0.69 3.54
C GLY A 65 8.44 -1.01 2.62
N GLN A 66 8.03 -2.28 2.57
CA GLN A 66 6.88 -2.75 1.78
C GLN A 66 5.57 -2.18 2.32
N ILE A 67 5.40 -2.17 3.65
CA ILE A 67 4.23 -1.57 4.30
C ILE A 67 4.16 -0.06 3.98
N HIS A 68 5.29 0.63 4.12
CA HIS A 68 5.37 2.05 3.78
C HIS A 68 5.05 2.30 2.32
N HIS A 69 5.49 1.42 1.41
CA HIS A 69 5.18 1.53 -0.01
C HIS A 69 3.67 1.40 -0.28
N LEU A 70 2.94 0.52 0.42
CA LEU A 70 1.47 0.47 0.34
C LEU A 70 0.81 1.78 0.75
N PHE A 71 1.27 2.42 1.84
CA PHE A 71 0.76 3.75 2.21
C PHE A 71 1.00 4.78 1.10
N ARG A 72 2.18 4.76 0.47
CA ARG A 72 2.51 5.66 -0.65
C ARG A 72 1.63 5.41 -1.88
N ILE A 73 1.32 4.15 -2.17
CA ILE A 73 0.40 3.77 -3.26
C ILE A 73 -1.01 4.31 -2.96
N ARG A 74 -1.53 4.08 -1.75
CA ARG A 74 -2.84 4.59 -1.32
C ARG A 74 -2.91 6.11 -1.43
N GLU A 75 -1.93 6.83 -0.88
CA GLU A 75 -1.86 8.30 -0.97
C GLU A 75 -1.87 8.81 -2.41
N HIS A 76 -1.19 8.10 -3.31
CA HIS A 76 -1.13 8.50 -4.71
C HIS A 76 -2.49 8.29 -5.40
N LEU A 77 -3.11 7.13 -5.18
CA LEU A 77 -4.46 6.84 -5.67
C LEU A 77 -5.47 7.88 -5.15
N GLU A 78 -5.45 8.19 -3.84
CA GLU A 78 -6.32 9.20 -3.24
C GLU A 78 -6.06 10.60 -3.85
N ALA A 79 -4.80 10.95 -4.13
CA ALA A 79 -4.44 12.22 -4.78
C ALA A 79 -4.92 12.30 -6.24
N GLU A 80 -5.02 11.17 -6.93
CA GLU A 80 -5.61 11.06 -8.28
C GLU A 80 -7.15 11.00 -8.25
N GLY A 81 -7.77 11.08 -7.07
CA GLY A 81 -9.23 11.07 -6.91
C GLY A 81 -9.85 9.68 -6.80
N PHE A 82 -9.05 8.63 -6.62
CA PHE A 82 -9.54 7.27 -6.39
C PHE A 82 -10.11 7.14 -4.96
N GLN A 83 -11.37 6.71 -4.84
CA GLN A 83 -12.12 6.62 -3.58
C GLN A 83 -12.78 5.27 -3.31
#